data_AF-A0A972RW35-F1
#
_entry.id   AF-A0A972RW35-F1
#
_cell.length_a   1.000
_cell.length_b   1.000
_cell.length_c   1.000
_cell.angle_alpha   90.00
_cell.angle_beta   90.00
_cell.angle_gamma   90.00
#
_symmetry.space_group_name_H-M   'P 1'
#
loop_
_entity.id
_entity.type
_entity.pdbx_description
1 polymer ?
#
loop_
_entity_poly.entity_id
_entity_poly.type
_entity_poly.pdbx_seq_one_letter_code
_entity_poly.pdbx_strand_id
1 'polypeptide(L)'
;RDIIIYSLEDILIKDMFKNHTILGNFEDLISTNKAYNIAIVGDSLLAIGLIYHIAILSNLPNENRLNLYLINKDATKFLDRVKKQFSNIERIGHLNLIAYELDSNSLSFYKDMIWKKENLTNIFIVDDDESKNLDIAINLQDTTYPLESAKDKLKTKIIFAIYNDLGISQKIDKNQGVFRSFYTFANLKKVINSKNIIDEELDLIAKLIHFSYLGEKEIDKEKLNQKWLELDFFKRDSNRAQALHIDIKLLALGLKKQKSSKPLKELLTINQKIFKETIKIEEKDKEFPKEFNTLLSKLARAEHNRWSAFHYLNGWDYCKSRDDKAKRHNCLLPFSRFTTKEQKETYRYDIDSIQNIPIYLAHAGYEIKREEGS
;
A
#
# COMPACT_ATOMS: atom_id res chain seq x y z
N ARG A 1 -9.10 23.31 20.53
CA ARG A 1 -9.89 22.18 19.99
C ARG A 1 -9.51 22.08 18.54
N ASP A 2 -8.62 21.14 18.22
CA ASP A 2 -8.10 21.02 16.86
C ASP A 2 -9.15 20.30 16.01
N ILE A 3 -9.57 20.94 14.92
CA ILE A 3 -10.46 20.34 13.93
C ILE A 3 -9.61 19.37 13.12
N ILE A 4 -9.89 18.06 13.23
CA ILE A 4 -9.23 17.03 12.42
C ILE A 4 -10.09 16.77 11.20
N ILE A 5 -9.55 17.10 10.02
CA ILE A 5 -10.15 16.72 8.74
C ILE A 5 -9.76 15.28 8.46
N TYR A 6 -10.73 14.43 8.12
CA TYR A 6 -10.49 13.03 7.77
C TYR A 6 -11.31 12.63 6.54
N SER A 7 -10.82 11.60 5.85
CA SER A 7 -11.51 10.90 4.76
C SER A 7 -12.03 9.57 5.31
N LEU A 8 -13.32 9.29 5.13
CA LEU A 8 -13.91 8.04 5.61
C LEU A 8 -13.31 6.86 4.85
N GLU A 9 -13.23 6.97 3.53
CA GLU A 9 -12.70 5.97 2.62
C GLU A 9 -11.25 5.62 2.99
N ASP A 10 -10.41 6.62 3.25
CA ASP A 10 -9.02 6.44 3.66
C ASP A 10 -8.92 5.61 4.94
N ILE A 11 -9.75 5.90 5.94
CA ILE A 11 -9.72 5.19 7.22
C ILE A 11 -10.12 3.72 7.00
N LEU A 12 -11.17 3.46 6.23
CA LEU A 12 -11.65 2.11 5.93
C LEU A 12 -10.59 1.29 5.17
N ILE A 13 -9.92 1.90 4.20
CA ILE A 13 -8.89 1.25 3.39
C ILE A 13 -7.61 1.00 4.19
N LYS A 14 -7.16 1.99 4.98
CA LYS A 14 -5.99 1.83 5.86
C LYS A 14 -6.23 0.72 6.88
N ASP A 15 -7.42 0.65 7.46
CA ASP A 15 -7.78 -0.42 8.40
C ASP A 15 -7.72 -1.81 7.74
N MET A 16 -8.26 -1.94 6.51
CA MET A 16 -8.17 -3.18 5.72
C MET A 16 -6.71 -3.58 5.46
N PHE A 17 -5.86 -2.65 5.01
CA PHE A 17 -4.45 -2.95 4.71
C PHE A 17 -3.58 -3.22 5.94
N LYS A 18 -4.08 -3.03 7.18
CA LYS A 18 -3.39 -3.51 8.39
C LYS A 18 -3.33 -5.03 8.45
N ASN A 19 -4.31 -5.72 7.85
CA ASN A 19 -4.47 -7.18 7.93
C ASN A 19 -4.34 -7.89 6.57
N HIS A 20 -4.37 -7.13 5.48
CA HIS A 20 -4.30 -7.66 4.12
C HIS A 20 -3.19 -6.95 3.35
N THR A 21 -2.47 -7.68 2.49
CA THR A 21 -1.44 -7.11 1.62
C THR A 21 -1.96 -7.05 0.18
N ILE A 22 -1.42 -6.14 -0.63
CA ILE A 22 -1.73 -6.08 -2.08
C ILE A 22 -1.29 -7.34 -2.85
N LEU A 23 -0.41 -8.16 -2.25
CA LEU A 23 0.03 -9.44 -2.80
C LEU A 23 -0.85 -10.61 -2.34
N GLY A 24 -1.80 -10.41 -1.42
CA GLY A 24 -2.74 -11.44 -1.00
C GLY A 24 -2.01 -12.61 -0.33
N ASN A 25 -2.10 -13.80 -0.93
CA ASN A 25 -1.35 -15.00 -0.53
C ASN A 25 -0.18 -15.32 -1.51
N PHE A 26 0.24 -14.35 -2.33
CA PHE A 26 1.30 -14.48 -3.34
C PHE A 26 2.53 -13.64 -2.95
N GLU A 27 2.95 -13.72 -1.70
CA GLU A 27 4.06 -12.94 -1.15
C GLU A 27 5.39 -13.24 -1.86
N ASP A 28 5.54 -14.44 -2.42
CA ASP A 28 6.68 -14.86 -3.24
C ASP A 28 6.91 -13.96 -4.47
N LEU A 29 5.85 -13.33 -4.99
CA LEU A 29 5.95 -12.39 -6.11
C LEU A 29 6.89 -11.22 -5.83
N ILE A 30 7.02 -10.80 -4.56
CA ILE A 30 7.88 -9.68 -4.16
C ILE A 30 9.35 -9.91 -4.52
N SER A 31 9.76 -11.18 -4.60
CA SER A 31 11.12 -11.61 -4.93
C SER A 31 11.33 -11.88 -6.41
N THR A 32 10.28 -11.75 -7.24
CA THR A 32 10.32 -11.97 -8.69
C THR A 32 10.03 -10.68 -9.44
N ASN A 33 10.19 -10.69 -10.77
CA ASN A 33 9.71 -9.62 -11.66
C ASN A 33 8.39 -9.99 -12.37
N LYS A 34 7.70 -11.05 -11.94
CA LYS A 34 6.46 -11.50 -12.58
C LYS A 34 5.36 -10.46 -12.42
N ALA A 35 4.56 -10.28 -13.47
CA ALA A 35 3.37 -9.45 -13.41
C ALA A 35 2.29 -10.09 -12.53
N TYR A 36 1.44 -9.26 -11.95
CA TYR A 36 0.31 -9.69 -11.13
C TYR A 36 -0.93 -8.86 -11.42
N ASN A 37 -2.08 -9.37 -10.97
CA ASN A 37 -3.38 -8.84 -11.32
C ASN A 37 -4.17 -8.57 -10.03
N ILE A 38 -4.90 -7.45 -10.02
CA ILE A 38 -5.91 -7.13 -9.01
C ILE A 38 -7.19 -6.74 -9.75
N ALA A 39 -8.33 -7.22 -9.27
CA ALA A 39 -9.64 -6.80 -9.77
C ALA A 39 -10.36 -5.93 -8.73
N ILE A 40 -10.98 -4.84 -9.18
CA ILE A 40 -11.86 -3.99 -8.38
C ILE A 40 -13.24 -4.01 -9.04
N VAL A 41 -14.24 -4.50 -8.31
CA VAL A 41 -15.64 -4.56 -8.74
C VAL A 41 -16.41 -3.43 -8.06
N GLY A 42 -17.04 -2.56 -8.86
CA GLY A 42 -17.74 -1.36 -8.39
C GLY A 42 -16.95 -0.07 -8.61
N ASP A 43 -17.65 1.06 -8.66
CA ASP A 43 -17.10 2.40 -8.96
C ASP A 43 -17.44 3.47 -7.90
N SER A 44 -17.62 3.04 -6.65
CA SER A 44 -17.86 3.90 -5.48
C SER A 44 -16.68 4.85 -5.21
N LEU A 45 -16.88 5.81 -4.29
CA LEU A 45 -15.76 6.62 -3.77
C LEU A 45 -14.71 5.76 -3.05
N LEU A 46 -15.15 4.70 -2.36
CA LEU A 46 -14.25 3.73 -1.73
C LEU A 46 -13.39 3.01 -2.78
N ALA A 47 -13.94 2.67 -3.95
CA ALA A 47 -13.18 2.10 -5.06
C ALA A 47 -12.09 3.05 -5.57
N ILE A 48 -12.40 4.35 -5.69
CA ILE A 48 -11.43 5.39 -6.10
C ILE A 48 -10.32 5.53 -5.05
N GLY A 49 -10.66 5.58 -3.75
CA GLY A 49 -9.68 5.61 -2.67
C GLY A 49 -8.79 4.36 -2.66
N LEU A 50 -9.36 3.19 -2.95
CA LEU A 50 -8.63 1.93 -3.00
C LEU A 50 -7.58 1.94 -4.12
N ILE A 51 -7.91 2.50 -5.28
CA ILE A 51 -6.96 2.66 -6.40
C ILE A 51 -5.78 3.55 -5.98
N TYR A 52 -6.03 4.66 -5.27
CA TYR A 52 -4.97 5.52 -4.74
C TYR A 52 -3.99 4.75 -3.85
N HIS A 53 -4.52 3.98 -2.89
CA HIS A 53 -3.70 3.19 -1.99
C HIS A 53 -2.94 2.05 -2.70
N ILE A 54 -3.58 1.34 -3.63
CA ILE A 54 -2.93 0.30 -4.44
C ILE A 54 -1.81 0.90 -5.29
N ALA A 55 -2.02 2.05 -5.92
CA ALA A 55 -1.01 2.73 -6.74
C ALA A 55 0.24 3.11 -5.92
N ILE A 56 0.09 3.42 -4.63
CA ILE A 56 1.20 3.67 -3.70
C ILE A 56 1.85 2.36 -3.25
N LEU A 57 1.07 1.39 -2.78
CA LEU A 57 1.58 0.14 -2.19
C LEU A 57 2.20 -0.81 -3.22
N SER A 58 1.83 -0.69 -4.49
CA SER A 58 2.32 -1.54 -5.59
C SER A 58 3.72 -1.23 -6.09
N ASN A 59 4.42 -0.25 -5.49
CA ASN A 59 5.81 0.08 -5.82
C ASN A 59 6.78 -0.95 -5.22
N LEU A 60 6.78 -2.15 -5.82
CA LEU A 60 7.60 -3.28 -5.35
C LEU A 60 9.07 -3.15 -5.80
N PRO A 61 10.04 -3.73 -5.07
CA PRO A 61 11.48 -3.59 -5.37
C PRO A 61 11.89 -4.07 -6.76
N ASN A 62 11.20 -5.08 -7.30
CA ASN A 62 11.44 -5.63 -8.63
C ASN A 62 10.61 -4.97 -9.75
N GLU A 63 9.89 -3.88 -9.44
CA GLU A 63 9.06 -3.13 -10.40
C GLU A 63 8.05 -4.04 -11.14
N ASN A 64 7.48 -5.02 -10.41
CA ASN A 64 6.47 -5.93 -10.93
C ASN A 64 5.33 -5.13 -11.58
N ARG A 65 4.98 -5.49 -12.82
CA ARG A 65 3.82 -4.88 -13.49
C ARG A 65 2.53 -5.32 -12.80
N LEU A 66 1.72 -4.34 -12.42
CA LEU A 66 0.37 -4.53 -11.89
C LEU A 66 -0.65 -4.22 -12.98
N ASN A 67 -1.46 -5.20 -13.36
CA ASN A 67 -2.69 -4.96 -14.10
C ASN A 67 -3.85 -4.81 -13.12
N LEU A 68 -4.42 -3.61 -13.05
CA LEU A 68 -5.55 -3.28 -12.19
C LEU A 68 -6.82 -3.22 -13.05
N TYR A 69 -7.66 -4.25 -12.93
CA TYR A 69 -8.91 -4.34 -13.67
C TYR A 69 -10.02 -3.60 -12.92
N LEU A 70 -10.58 -2.60 -13.58
CA LEU A 70 -11.69 -1.80 -13.10
C LEU A 70 -12.97 -2.39 -13.70
N ILE A 71 -13.67 -3.20 -12.91
CA ILE A 71 -14.80 -4.02 -13.34
C ILE A 71 -16.11 -3.33 -12.98
N ASN A 72 -16.85 -2.93 -14.00
CA ASN A 72 -18.19 -2.36 -13.87
C ASN A 72 -18.96 -2.58 -15.19
N LYS A 73 -20.28 -2.43 -15.18
CA LYS A 73 -21.09 -2.39 -16.39
C LYS A 73 -20.68 -1.25 -17.32
N ASP A 74 -20.28 -0.11 -16.74
CA ASP A 74 -19.73 1.05 -17.46
C ASP A 74 -18.28 1.31 -17.01
N ALA A 75 -17.41 0.33 -17.31
CA ALA A 75 -16.02 0.36 -16.86
C ALA A 75 -15.21 1.52 -17.47
N THR A 76 -15.57 1.94 -18.69
CA THR A 76 -14.92 3.08 -19.37
C THR A 76 -15.17 4.37 -18.59
N LYS A 77 -16.41 4.64 -18.19
CA LYS A 77 -16.74 5.80 -17.34
C LYS A 77 -16.08 5.74 -15.97
N PHE A 78 -15.96 4.55 -15.38
CA PHE A 78 -15.23 4.39 -14.13
C PHE A 78 -13.74 4.77 -14.30
N LEU A 79 -13.07 4.27 -15.35
CA LEU A 79 -11.69 4.63 -15.66
C LEU A 79 -11.53 6.14 -15.89
N ASP A 80 -12.45 6.78 -16.61
CA ASP A 80 -12.41 8.22 -16.84
C ASP A 80 -12.53 9.02 -15.53
N ARG A 81 -13.39 8.59 -14.59
CA ARG A 81 -13.49 9.19 -13.25
C ARG A 81 -12.17 9.08 -12.49
N VAL A 82 -11.51 7.91 -12.55
CA VAL A 82 -10.21 7.67 -11.91
C VAL A 82 -9.14 8.59 -12.50
N LYS A 83 -9.03 8.67 -13.83
CA LYS A 83 -8.06 9.56 -14.50
C LYS A 83 -8.34 11.03 -14.26
N LYS A 84 -9.62 11.43 -14.14
CA LYS A 84 -10.00 12.80 -13.79
C LYS A 84 -9.57 13.14 -12.36
N GLN A 85 -9.74 12.22 -11.41
CA GLN A 85 -9.35 12.41 -10.02
C GLN A 85 -7.81 12.43 -9.86
N PHE A 86 -7.13 11.52 -10.56
CA PHE A 86 -5.69 11.33 -10.48
C PHE A 86 -5.04 11.58 -11.85
N SER A 87 -5.00 12.87 -12.24
CA SER A 87 -4.58 13.32 -13.59
C SER A 87 -3.29 12.71 -14.14
N ASN A 88 -2.31 12.42 -13.28
CA ASN A 88 -1.01 11.86 -13.70
C ASN A 88 -0.83 10.38 -13.32
N ILE A 89 -1.90 9.64 -12.99
CA ILE A 89 -1.80 8.21 -12.61
C ILE A 89 -1.12 7.35 -13.68
N GLU A 90 -1.27 7.69 -14.97
CA GLU A 90 -0.61 7.00 -16.09
C GLU A 90 0.91 7.17 -16.12
N ARG A 91 1.47 8.12 -15.34
CA ARG A 91 2.92 8.28 -15.18
C ARG A 91 3.53 7.19 -14.27
N ILE A 92 2.71 6.44 -13.53
CA ILE A 92 3.14 5.34 -12.68
C ILE A 92 3.47 4.13 -13.56
N GLY A 93 4.74 3.98 -13.92
CA GLY A 93 5.15 3.09 -15.01
C GLY A 93 4.87 1.60 -14.84
N HIS A 94 4.75 1.09 -13.60
CA HIS A 94 4.40 -0.32 -13.35
C HIS A 94 2.90 -0.58 -13.28
N LEU A 95 2.07 0.46 -13.20
CA LEU A 95 0.62 0.35 -13.02
C LEU A 95 -0.10 0.47 -14.37
N ASN A 96 -0.85 -0.58 -14.71
CA ASN A 96 -1.70 -0.63 -15.90
C ASN A 96 -3.17 -0.67 -15.48
N LEU A 97 -3.93 0.40 -15.76
CA LEU A 97 -5.37 0.46 -15.48
C LEU A 97 -6.16 -0.07 -16.67
N ILE A 98 -7.03 -1.05 -16.45
CA ILE A 98 -7.80 -1.72 -17.49
C ILE A 98 -9.28 -1.58 -17.18
N ALA A 99 -10.02 -0.81 -18.00
CA ALA A 99 -11.48 -0.85 -17.98
C ALA A 99 -11.95 -2.23 -18.48
N TYR A 100 -12.75 -2.94 -17.70
CA TYR A 100 -13.21 -4.28 -18.02
C TYR A 100 -14.73 -4.40 -17.80
N GLU A 101 -15.49 -4.35 -18.91
CA GLU A 101 -16.95 -4.29 -18.85
C GLU A 101 -17.56 -5.65 -18.47
N LEU A 102 -18.10 -5.75 -17.26
CA LEU A 102 -18.90 -6.89 -16.81
C LEU A 102 -20.07 -6.40 -15.94
N ASP A 103 -21.24 -6.99 -16.15
CA ASP A 103 -22.43 -6.74 -15.33
C ASP A 103 -22.58 -7.85 -14.28
N SER A 104 -22.43 -7.51 -13.01
CA SER A 104 -22.52 -8.47 -11.88
C SER A 104 -23.89 -9.14 -11.74
N ASN A 105 -24.92 -8.60 -12.41
CA ASN A 105 -26.24 -9.22 -12.47
C ASN A 105 -26.34 -10.35 -13.52
N SER A 106 -25.32 -10.53 -14.35
CA SER A 106 -25.28 -11.54 -15.40
C SER A 106 -24.47 -12.76 -14.98
N LEU A 107 -24.93 -13.96 -15.36
CA LEU A 107 -24.17 -15.19 -15.21
C LEU A 107 -22.81 -15.16 -15.95
N SER A 108 -22.71 -14.36 -17.02
CA SER A 108 -21.44 -14.18 -17.74
C SER A 108 -20.36 -13.57 -16.87
N PHE A 109 -20.71 -12.73 -15.89
CA PHE A 109 -19.78 -12.18 -14.92
C PHE A 109 -19.04 -13.31 -14.24
N TYR A 110 -19.75 -14.24 -13.60
CA TYR A 110 -19.14 -15.32 -12.79
C TYR A 110 -18.40 -16.36 -13.63
N LYS A 111 -18.66 -16.44 -14.94
CA LYS A 111 -17.98 -17.38 -15.84
C LYS A 111 -16.79 -16.78 -16.59
N ASP A 112 -16.54 -15.48 -16.41
CA ASP A 112 -15.49 -14.78 -17.12
C ASP A 112 -14.09 -15.29 -16.73
N MET A 113 -13.17 -15.31 -17.70
CA MET A 113 -11.81 -15.81 -17.50
C MET A 113 -10.94 -14.87 -16.65
N ILE A 114 -11.39 -13.63 -16.39
CA ILE A 114 -10.69 -12.69 -15.51
C ILE A 114 -10.43 -13.28 -14.12
N TRP A 115 -11.38 -14.04 -13.58
CA TRP A 115 -11.29 -14.67 -12.27
C TRP A 115 -10.26 -15.80 -12.21
N LYS A 116 -9.77 -16.28 -13.36
CA LYS A 116 -8.76 -17.34 -13.44
C LYS A 116 -7.42 -16.83 -13.95
N LYS A 117 -7.21 -15.50 -13.98
CA LYS A 117 -5.92 -14.92 -14.36
C LYS A 117 -4.80 -15.41 -13.43
N GLU A 118 -3.66 -15.72 -14.03
CA GLU A 118 -2.44 -16.03 -13.29
C GLU A 118 -2.09 -14.88 -12.34
N ASN A 119 -1.61 -15.17 -11.12
CA ASN A 119 -1.24 -14.16 -10.13
C ASN A 119 -2.34 -13.12 -9.86
N LEU A 120 -3.62 -13.50 -9.92
CA LEU A 120 -4.71 -12.68 -9.41
C LEU A 120 -4.65 -12.68 -7.89
N THR A 121 -4.05 -11.64 -7.31
CA THR A 121 -3.73 -11.60 -5.88
C THR A 121 -4.96 -11.31 -5.04
N ASN A 122 -5.73 -10.31 -5.46
CA ASN A 122 -6.91 -9.82 -4.76
C ASN A 122 -8.06 -9.50 -5.73
N ILE A 123 -9.27 -9.78 -5.29
CA ILE A 123 -10.53 -9.28 -5.86
C ILE A 123 -11.17 -8.41 -4.78
N PHE A 124 -11.34 -7.12 -5.06
CA PHE A 124 -12.03 -6.19 -4.18
C PHE A 124 -13.45 -5.94 -4.69
N ILE A 125 -14.46 -6.11 -3.85
CA ILE A 125 -15.87 -5.84 -4.19
C ILE A 125 -16.36 -4.68 -3.33
N VAL A 126 -16.58 -3.53 -3.96
CA VAL A 126 -16.69 -2.22 -3.29
C VAL A 126 -17.78 -1.37 -3.93
N ASP A 127 -18.97 -1.94 -4.11
CA ASP A 127 -20.17 -1.18 -4.45
C ASP A 127 -20.71 -0.43 -3.21
N ASP A 128 -21.49 0.63 -3.42
CA ASP A 128 -22.16 1.36 -2.34
C ASP A 128 -23.28 0.50 -1.72
N ASP A 129 -23.82 -0.46 -2.48
CA ASP A 129 -24.77 -1.46 -2.00
C ASP A 129 -24.05 -2.68 -1.40
N GLU A 130 -24.06 -2.79 -0.06
CA GLU A 130 -23.45 -3.92 0.66
C GLU A 130 -24.15 -5.27 0.43
N SER A 131 -25.45 -5.28 0.11
CA SER A 131 -26.16 -6.52 -0.24
C SER A 131 -25.64 -7.05 -1.58
N LYS A 132 -25.44 -6.15 -2.55
CA LYS A 132 -24.80 -6.50 -3.82
C LYS A 132 -23.37 -7.00 -3.63
N ASN A 133 -22.59 -6.38 -2.74
CA ASN A 133 -21.23 -6.85 -2.43
C ASN A 133 -21.22 -8.29 -1.90
N LEU A 134 -22.14 -8.60 -0.97
CA LEU A 134 -22.31 -9.94 -0.41
C LEU A 134 -22.75 -10.95 -1.48
N ASP A 135 -23.74 -10.58 -2.30
CA ASP A 135 -24.26 -11.45 -3.36
C ASP A 135 -23.17 -11.80 -4.38
N ILE A 136 -22.35 -10.82 -4.80
CA ILE A 136 -21.23 -11.07 -5.72
C ILE A 136 -20.22 -12.04 -5.09
N ALA A 137 -19.87 -11.83 -3.81
CA ALA A 137 -18.93 -12.69 -3.10
C ALA A 137 -19.43 -14.15 -3.04
N ILE A 138 -20.69 -14.36 -2.65
CA ILE A 138 -21.31 -15.70 -2.60
C ILE A 138 -21.32 -16.35 -3.99
N ASN A 139 -21.73 -15.61 -5.04
CA ASN A 139 -21.80 -16.17 -6.38
C ASN A 139 -20.41 -16.49 -6.97
N LEU A 140 -19.38 -15.70 -6.67
CA LEU A 140 -17.99 -16.04 -7.03
C LEU A 140 -17.56 -17.36 -6.37
N GLN A 141 -17.93 -17.59 -5.12
CA GLN A 141 -17.63 -18.85 -4.44
C GLN A 141 -18.34 -20.04 -5.09
N ASP A 142 -19.66 -19.92 -5.25
CA ASP A 142 -20.51 -21.05 -5.63
C ASP A 142 -20.43 -21.37 -7.13
N THR A 143 -20.19 -20.35 -7.96
CA THR A 143 -20.16 -20.50 -9.43
C THR A 143 -18.75 -20.50 -9.99
N THR A 144 -17.87 -19.61 -9.53
CA THR A 144 -16.53 -19.42 -10.12
C THR A 144 -15.47 -20.31 -9.49
N TYR A 145 -15.50 -20.47 -8.16
CA TYR A 145 -14.50 -21.21 -7.39
C TYR A 145 -15.05 -22.39 -6.54
N PRO A 146 -16.05 -23.17 -6.99
CA PRO A 146 -16.65 -24.20 -6.14
C PRO A 146 -15.64 -25.29 -5.74
N LEU A 147 -14.73 -25.67 -6.64
CA LEU A 147 -13.75 -26.72 -6.41
C LEU A 147 -12.53 -26.23 -5.62
N GLU A 148 -12.05 -25.02 -5.93
CA GLU A 148 -10.90 -24.40 -5.29
C GLU A 148 -11.21 -24.07 -3.83
N SER A 149 -12.44 -23.60 -3.55
CA SER A 149 -12.88 -23.29 -2.19
C SER A 149 -13.10 -24.57 -1.36
N ALA A 150 -13.71 -25.60 -1.96
CA ALA A 150 -13.91 -26.89 -1.28
C ALA A 150 -12.59 -27.63 -0.93
N LYS A 151 -11.53 -27.39 -1.71
CA LYS A 151 -10.20 -28.01 -1.52
C LYS A 151 -9.19 -27.13 -0.78
N ASP A 152 -9.60 -25.93 -0.35
CA ASP A 152 -8.71 -24.94 0.27
C ASP A 152 -7.48 -24.60 -0.59
N LYS A 153 -7.71 -24.46 -1.90
CA LYS A 153 -6.66 -24.16 -2.90
C LYS A 153 -6.77 -22.76 -3.51
N LEU A 154 -7.80 -22.00 -3.16
CA LEU A 154 -8.00 -20.66 -3.67
C LEU A 154 -7.00 -19.68 -3.02
N LYS A 155 -5.92 -19.37 -3.73
CA LYS A 155 -4.91 -18.40 -3.27
C LYS A 155 -5.39 -16.94 -3.36
N THR A 156 -6.20 -16.61 -4.35
CA THR A 156 -6.77 -15.26 -4.53
C THR A 156 -7.62 -14.88 -3.32
N LYS A 157 -7.35 -13.73 -2.70
CA LYS A 157 -8.20 -13.20 -1.63
C LYS A 157 -9.36 -12.44 -2.23
N ILE A 158 -10.57 -12.70 -1.75
CA ILE A 158 -11.78 -11.97 -2.12
C ILE A 158 -12.17 -11.11 -0.92
N ILE A 159 -12.07 -9.80 -1.07
CA ILE A 159 -12.25 -8.83 0.00
C ILE A 159 -13.41 -7.91 -0.39
N PHE A 160 -14.45 -7.82 0.44
CA PHE A 160 -15.66 -7.09 0.08
C PHE A 160 -16.18 -6.19 1.19
N ALA A 161 -16.71 -5.04 0.80
CA ALA A 161 -17.16 -4.01 1.74
C ALA A 161 -18.54 -4.35 2.32
N ILE A 162 -18.62 -4.34 3.64
CA ILE A 162 -19.85 -4.46 4.43
C ILE A 162 -19.85 -3.31 5.44
N TYR A 163 -20.73 -2.33 5.22
CA TYR A 163 -20.72 -1.05 5.95
C TYR A 163 -21.43 -1.17 7.29
N ASN A 164 -22.53 -1.91 7.34
CA ASN A 164 -23.32 -2.16 8.53
C ASN A 164 -23.20 -3.61 9.00
N ASP A 165 -23.38 -3.84 10.31
CA ASP A 165 -23.46 -5.20 10.86
C ASP A 165 -24.73 -5.93 10.36
N LEU A 166 -24.64 -6.55 9.19
CA LEU A 166 -25.55 -7.61 8.81
C LEU A 166 -25.22 -8.83 9.69
N GLY A 167 -26.19 -9.43 10.37
CA GLY A 167 -25.95 -10.59 11.26
C GLY A 167 -25.25 -11.80 10.59
N ILE A 168 -25.14 -11.80 9.26
CA ILE A 168 -24.41 -12.76 8.43
C ILE A 168 -22.90 -12.47 8.36
N SER A 169 -22.46 -11.21 8.50
CA SER A 169 -21.03 -10.85 8.48
C SER A 169 -20.26 -11.58 9.59
N GLN A 170 -20.85 -11.72 10.78
CA GLN A 170 -20.26 -12.48 11.89
C GLN A 170 -20.17 -14.00 11.65
N LYS A 171 -20.95 -14.56 10.71
CA LYS A 171 -20.83 -15.98 10.32
C LYS A 171 -19.75 -16.19 9.25
N ILE A 172 -19.56 -15.22 8.37
CA ILE A 172 -18.50 -15.21 7.35
C ILE A 172 -17.14 -14.90 8.00
N ASP A 173 -17.07 -13.87 8.86
CA ASP A 173 -15.86 -13.47 9.61
C ASP A 173 -15.36 -14.58 10.56
N LYS A 174 -16.23 -15.51 10.97
CA LYS A 174 -15.84 -16.68 11.78
C LYS A 174 -15.02 -17.72 11.00
N ASN A 175 -14.90 -17.56 9.67
CA ASN A 175 -13.92 -18.24 8.82
C ASN A 175 -13.91 -19.78 8.97
N GLN A 176 -15.09 -20.38 9.16
CA GLN A 176 -15.25 -21.84 9.26
C GLN A 176 -15.62 -22.43 7.90
N GLY A 177 -14.85 -23.42 7.43
CA GLY A 177 -15.17 -24.19 6.23
C GLY A 177 -14.83 -23.50 4.91
N VAL A 178 -15.84 -23.28 4.05
CA VAL A 178 -15.69 -23.00 2.61
C VAL A 178 -15.35 -21.53 2.28
N PHE A 179 -15.41 -20.61 3.25
CA PHE A 179 -15.19 -19.16 3.07
C PHE A 179 -13.75 -18.69 3.42
N ARG A 180 -12.76 -19.58 3.49
CA ARG A 180 -11.39 -19.27 3.99
C ARG A 180 -10.67 -18.11 3.29
N SER A 181 -10.97 -17.88 2.02
CA SER A 181 -10.36 -16.82 1.20
C SER A 181 -11.24 -15.57 1.06
N PHE A 182 -12.37 -15.50 1.77
CA PHE A 182 -13.34 -14.40 1.74
C PHE A 182 -13.25 -13.57 3.02
N TYR A 183 -13.11 -12.26 2.86
CA TYR A 183 -12.91 -11.33 3.98
C TYR A 183 -13.81 -10.11 3.84
N THR A 184 -14.39 -9.66 4.95
CA THR A 184 -15.16 -8.40 4.99
C THR A 184 -14.28 -7.25 5.48
N PHE A 185 -14.60 -6.04 5.03
CA PHE A 185 -14.03 -4.81 5.58
C PHE A 185 -15.05 -3.67 5.53
N ALA A 186 -14.65 -2.46 5.95
CA ALA A 186 -15.45 -1.24 5.92
C ALA A 186 -16.62 -1.15 6.93
N ASN A 187 -16.65 -2.01 7.95
CA ASN A 187 -17.66 -1.92 9.01
C ASN A 187 -17.53 -0.61 9.80
N LEU A 188 -18.49 0.29 9.64
CA LEU A 188 -18.42 1.65 10.16
C LEU A 188 -18.36 1.68 11.69
N LYS A 189 -19.09 0.79 12.38
CA LYS A 189 -19.11 0.73 13.85
C LYS A 189 -17.78 0.24 14.43
N LYS A 190 -17.11 -0.68 13.76
CA LYS A 190 -15.81 -1.20 14.18
C LYS A 190 -14.68 -0.21 13.86
N VAL A 191 -14.72 0.40 12.68
CA VAL A 191 -13.60 1.16 12.13
C VAL A 191 -13.61 2.64 12.54
N ILE A 192 -14.78 3.28 12.64
CA ILE A 192 -14.89 4.71 12.99
C ILE A 192 -14.77 4.89 14.50
N ASN A 193 -13.53 5.03 14.96
CA ASN A 193 -13.20 5.30 16.35
C ASN A 193 -12.01 6.27 16.43
N SER A 194 -11.76 6.87 17.61
CA SER A 194 -10.69 7.87 17.80
C SER A 194 -9.31 7.33 17.42
N LYS A 195 -9.03 6.06 17.71
CA LYS A 195 -7.75 5.41 17.37
C LYS A 195 -7.51 5.39 15.88
N ASN A 196 -8.53 5.05 15.07
CA ASN A 196 -8.41 4.97 13.62
C ASN A 196 -8.53 6.32 12.90
N ILE A 197 -9.25 7.29 13.47
CA ILE A 197 -9.36 8.65 12.91
C ILE A 197 -8.05 9.44 13.12
N ILE A 198 -7.47 9.35 14.31
CA ILE A 198 -6.23 10.07 14.65
C ILE A 198 -5.01 9.30 14.13
N ASP A 199 -5.05 7.96 14.22
CA ASP A 199 -3.96 7.04 13.88
C ASP A 199 -2.59 7.52 14.40
N GLU A 200 -2.50 7.70 15.72
CA GLU A 200 -1.29 8.20 16.39
C GLU A 200 -0.05 7.36 16.08
N GLU A 201 -0.24 6.07 15.80
CA GLU A 201 0.86 5.15 15.47
C GLU A 201 1.42 5.43 14.08
N LEU A 202 0.54 5.57 13.07
CA LEU A 202 0.95 5.96 11.72
C LEU A 202 1.56 7.37 11.73
N ASP A 203 0.93 8.30 12.44
CA ASP A 203 1.41 9.68 12.55
C ASP A 203 2.77 9.75 13.25
N LEU A 204 3.01 8.94 14.28
CA LEU A 204 4.32 8.87 14.92
C LEU A 204 5.40 8.39 13.93
N ILE A 205 5.14 7.35 13.16
CA ILE A 205 6.09 6.88 12.14
C ILE A 205 6.31 7.97 11.07
N ALA A 206 5.25 8.62 10.59
CA ALA A 206 5.34 9.70 9.61
C ALA A 206 6.13 10.92 10.12
N LYS A 207 5.95 11.28 11.40
CA LYS A 207 6.74 12.31 12.07
C LYS A 207 8.22 11.95 12.12
N LEU A 208 8.55 10.71 12.49
CA LEU A 208 9.93 10.25 12.57
C LEU A 208 10.61 10.21 11.20
N ILE A 209 9.88 9.80 10.16
CA ILE A 209 10.32 9.88 8.76
C ILE A 209 10.70 11.32 8.40
N HIS A 210 9.82 12.28 8.66
CA HIS A 210 10.10 13.68 8.40
C HIS A 210 11.32 14.19 9.16
N PHE A 211 11.40 13.85 10.45
CA PHE A 211 12.48 14.29 11.33
C PHE A 211 13.84 13.75 10.88
N SER A 212 13.87 12.48 10.46
CA SER A 212 15.04 11.83 9.88
C SER A 212 15.47 12.45 8.54
N TYR A 213 14.51 12.82 7.68
CA TYR A 213 14.79 13.54 6.44
C TYR A 213 15.50 14.89 6.67
N LEU A 214 15.22 15.57 7.79
CA LEU A 214 15.91 16.79 8.19
C LEU A 214 17.32 16.56 8.76
N GLY A 215 17.78 15.30 8.85
CA GLY A 215 19.10 14.94 9.40
C GLY A 215 19.19 15.02 10.93
N GLU A 216 18.06 15.11 11.62
CA GLU A 216 18.01 15.18 13.09
C GLU A 216 18.24 13.80 13.70
N LYS A 217 19.16 13.71 14.68
CA LYS A 217 19.57 12.44 15.30
C LYS A 217 18.95 12.18 16.67
N GLU A 218 18.66 13.25 17.41
CA GLU A 218 18.09 13.15 18.76
C GLU A 218 16.59 13.37 18.71
N ILE A 219 15.83 12.30 18.98
CA ILE A 219 14.37 12.31 18.95
C ILE A 219 13.85 12.90 20.27
N ASP A 220 13.61 14.20 20.25
CA ASP A 220 12.84 14.90 21.26
C ASP A 220 11.36 15.01 20.83
N LYS A 221 10.43 14.61 21.70
CA LYS A 221 9.00 14.54 21.37
C LYS A 221 8.37 15.91 21.13
N GLU A 222 8.82 16.94 21.85
CA GLU A 222 8.28 18.29 21.69
C GLU A 222 8.74 18.87 20.36
N LYS A 223 10.04 18.79 20.07
CA LYS A 223 10.63 19.21 18.78
C LYS A 223 10.03 18.45 17.60
N LEU A 224 9.81 17.15 17.75
CA LEU A 224 9.16 16.29 16.73
C LEU A 224 7.75 16.80 16.40
N ASN A 225 6.94 17.08 17.42
CA ASN A 225 5.58 17.58 17.24
C ASN A 225 5.56 18.99 16.67
N GLN A 226 6.44 19.88 17.13
CA GLN A 226 6.54 21.24 16.61
C GLN A 226 6.82 21.23 15.10
N LYS A 227 7.86 20.51 14.66
CA LYS A 227 8.20 20.42 13.23
C LYS A 227 7.10 19.78 12.38
N TRP A 228 6.37 18.81 12.94
CA TRP A 228 5.22 18.21 12.27
C TRP A 228 4.09 19.21 12.03
N LEU A 229 3.81 20.07 13.01
CA LEU A 229 2.77 21.09 12.92
C LEU A 229 3.12 22.20 11.93
N GLU A 230 4.40 22.43 11.66
CA GLU A 230 4.88 23.38 10.64
C GLU A 230 4.73 22.85 9.20
N LEU A 231 4.60 21.52 9.01
CA LEU A 231 4.41 20.94 7.68
C LEU A 231 3.02 21.23 7.09
N ASP A 232 3.00 21.48 5.79
CA ASP A 232 1.78 21.44 5.00
C ASP A 232 1.18 20.02 4.90
N PHE A 233 -0.12 19.94 4.59
CA PHE A 233 -0.85 18.67 4.49
C PHE A 233 -0.24 17.72 3.46
N PHE A 234 0.22 18.23 2.32
CA PHE A 234 0.80 17.42 1.25
C PHE A 234 2.06 16.68 1.72
N LYS A 235 2.96 17.35 2.45
CA LYS A 235 4.15 16.73 3.02
C LYS A 235 3.81 15.74 4.12
N ARG A 236 2.85 16.06 5.00
CA ARG A 236 2.37 15.10 6.03
C ARG A 236 1.85 13.82 5.38
N ASP A 237 1.07 13.94 4.32
CA ASP A 237 0.51 12.78 3.61
C ASP A 237 1.58 12.02 2.82
N SER A 238 2.59 12.70 2.29
CA SER A 238 3.76 12.03 1.69
C SER A 238 4.49 11.15 2.71
N ASN A 239 4.68 11.65 3.93
CA ASN A 239 5.33 10.89 5.01
C ASN A 239 4.45 9.72 5.49
N ARG A 240 3.13 9.90 5.57
CA ARG A 240 2.18 8.81 5.87
C ARG A 240 2.20 7.74 4.79
N ALA A 241 2.26 8.12 3.51
CA ALA A 241 2.38 7.18 2.40
C ALA A 241 3.68 6.35 2.50
N GLN A 242 4.79 6.96 2.93
CA GLN A 242 6.04 6.24 3.19
C GLN A 242 5.92 5.29 4.38
N ALA A 243 5.26 5.70 5.47
CA ALA A 243 5.00 4.88 6.64
C ALA A 243 4.15 3.64 6.30
N LEU A 244 3.09 3.80 5.50
CA LEU A 244 2.25 2.69 5.02
C LEU A 244 3.04 1.68 4.16
N HIS A 245 4.03 2.16 3.41
CA HIS A 245 4.85 1.31 2.55
C HIS A 245 5.98 0.57 3.30
N ILE A 246 6.13 0.75 4.63
CA ILE A 246 7.16 0.04 5.40
C ILE A 246 6.92 -1.47 5.34
N ASP A 247 5.68 -1.94 5.38
CA ASP A 247 5.38 -3.38 5.41
C ASP A 247 5.79 -4.08 4.12
N ILE A 248 5.67 -3.40 2.96
CA ILE A 248 6.20 -3.89 1.68
C ILE A 248 7.73 -4.05 1.72
N LYS A 249 8.44 -3.11 2.34
CA LYS A 249 9.90 -3.18 2.46
C LYS A 249 10.34 -4.28 3.43
N LEU A 250 9.61 -4.46 4.53
CA LEU A 250 9.85 -5.56 5.46
C LEU A 250 9.62 -6.91 4.76
N LEU A 251 8.51 -7.05 4.03
CA LEU A 251 8.20 -8.28 3.28
C LEU A 251 9.31 -8.62 2.28
N ALA A 252 9.84 -7.63 1.56
CA ALA A 252 10.96 -7.82 0.62
C ALA A 252 12.28 -8.24 1.31
N LEU A 253 12.40 -7.99 2.62
CA LEU A 253 13.52 -8.41 3.46
C LEU A 253 13.25 -9.75 4.17
N GLY A 254 12.08 -10.37 3.97
CA GLY A 254 11.65 -11.56 4.74
C GLY A 254 11.39 -11.23 6.22
N LEU A 255 10.95 -10.01 6.49
CA LEU A 255 10.68 -9.48 7.83
C LEU A 255 9.22 -9.07 7.95
N LYS A 256 8.73 -9.00 9.19
CA LYS A 256 7.44 -8.43 9.54
C LYS A 256 7.54 -7.63 10.84
N LYS A 257 6.60 -6.73 11.07
CA LYS A 257 6.47 -6.02 12.36
C LYS A 257 5.37 -6.64 13.21
N GLN A 258 5.55 -6.64 14.52
CA GLN A 258 4.52 -7.05 15.48
C GLN A 258 4.50 -6.07 16.67
N LYS A 259 3.31 -5.74 17.20
CA LYS A 259 3.21 -4.96 18.43
C LYS A 259 3.90 -5.67 19.59
N SER A 260 4.63 -4.91 20.39
CA SER A 260 5.40 -5.42 21.53
C SER A 260 5.29 -4.48 22.70
N SER A 261 5.17 -5.03 23.91
CA SER A 261 5.15 -4.28 25.18
C SER A 261 6.56 -4.04 25.75
N LYS A 262 7.61 -4.50 25.05
CA LYS A 262 9.00 -4.32 25.47
C LYS A 262 9.38 -2.83 25.55
N PRO A 263 10.31 -2.45 26.46
CA PRO A 263 10.81 -1.09 26.53
C PRO A 263 11.51 -0.65 25.23
N LEU A 264 11.45 0.65 24.91
CA LEU A 264 12.05 1.24 23.71
C LEU A 264 13.51 0.83 23.49
N LYS A 265 14.34 0.86 24.54
CA LYS A 265 15.76 0.51 24.45
C LYS A 265 15.97 -0.94 23.99
N GLU A 266 15.12 -1.85 24.44
CA GLU A 266 15.15 -3.25 24.03
C GLU A 266 14.67 -3.40 22.57
N LEU A 267 13.57 -2.73 22.20
CA LEU A 267 13.07 -2.73 20.82
C LEU A 267 14.10 -2.19 19.82
N LEU A 268 14.78 -1.09 20.14
CA LEU A 268 15.86 -0.54 19.32
C LEU A 268 16.95 -1.58 19.10
N THR A 269 17.39 -2.24 20.18
CA THR A 269 18.44 -3.26 20.13
C THR A 269 18.03 -4.44 19.24
N ILE A 270 16.83 -4.98 19.45
CA ILE A 270 16.31 -6.13 18.69
C ILE A 270 16.14 -5.77 17.21
N ASN A 271 15.45 -4.67 16.93
CA ASN A 271 15.11 -4.26 15.57
C ASN A 271 16.38 -3.96 14.76
N GLN A 272 17.32 -3.19 15.33
CA GLN A 272 18.58 -2.87 14.65
C GLN A 272 19.43 -4.11 14.41
N LYS A 273 19.48 -5.05 15.38
CA LYS A 273 20.21 -6.31 15.22
C LYS A 273 19.64 -7.13 14.06
N ILE A 274 18.34 -7.42 14.07
CA ILE A 274 17.69 -8.22 13.03
C ILE A 274 17.84 -7.56 11.66
N PHE A 275 17.64 -6.24 11.58
CA PHE A 275 17.76 -5.51 10.33
C PHE A 275 19.20 -5.59 9.76
N LYS A 276 20.22 -5.36 10.60
CA LYS A 276 21.64 -5.43 10.20
C LYS A 276 22.08 -6.84 9.79
N GLU A 277 21.52 -7.88 10.41
CA GLU A 277 21.75 -9.28 10.01
C GLU A 277 21.08 -9.63 8.68
N THR A 278 20.02 -8.91 8.31
CA THR A 278 19.23 -9.15 7.09
C THR A 278 19.79 -8.40 5.89
N ILE A 279 20.20 -7.14 6.08
CA ILE A 279 20.79 -6.32 5.03
C ILE A 279 21.96 -5.53 5.60
N LYS A 280 23.15 -5.72 5.01
CA LYS A 280 24.34 -4.93 5.33
C LYS A 280 24.36 -3.70 4.43
N ILE A 281 24.44 -2.53 5.03
CA ILE A 281 24.52 -1.24 4.35
C ILE A 281 25.86 -0.61 4.73
N GLU A 282 26.75 -0.46 3.76
CA GLU A 282 28.04 0.21 3.89
C GLU A 282 27.98 1.61 3.24
N GLU A 283 28.94 2.49 3.56
CA GLU A 283 28.94 3.86 3.02
C GLU A 283 29.02 3.88 1.48
N LYS A 284 29.77 2.95 0.88
CA LYS A 284 29.85 2.79 -0.57
C LYS A 284 28.50 2.47 -1.22
N ASP A 285 27.57 1.86 -0.48
CA ASP A 285 26.26 1.48 -1.00
C ASP A 285 25.30 2.69 -1.10
N LYS A 286 25.68 3.82 -0.47
CA LYS A 286 24.97 5.11 -0.55
C LYS A 286 25.36 5.92 -1.78
N GLU A 287 26.45 5.54 -2.46
CA GLU A 287 26.81 6.14 -3.74
C GLU A 287 25.82 5.72 -4.82
N PHE A 288 25.46 6.65 -5.71
CA PHE A 288 24.54 6.37 -6.80
C PHE A 288 25.12 5.29 -7.73
N PRO A 289 24.51 4.10 -7.81
CA PRO A 289 25.14 2.97 -8.47
C PRO A 289 25.02 3.06 -9.99
N LYS A 290 25.90 2.35 -10.70
CA LYS A 290 25.78 2.19 -12.16
C LYS A 290 24.65 1.24 -12.55
N GLU A 291 24.37 0.27 -11.69
CA GLU A 291 23.33 -0.75 -11.87
C GLU A 291 22.54 -0.92 -10.56
N PHE A 292 21.24 -1.14 -10.67
CA PHE A 292 20.32 -1.22 -9.52
C PHE A 292 19.85 -2.66 -9.27
N ASN A 293 20.82 -3.57 -9.15
CA ASN A 293 20.60 -5.01 -9.09
C ASN A 293 20.64 -5.59 -7.67
N THR A 294 21.26 -4.88 -6.71
CA THR A 294 21.30 -5.31 -5.30
C THR A 294 19.94 -5.11 -4.64
N LEU A 295 19.59 -5.94 -3.65
CA LEU A 295 18.33 -5.78 -2.90
C LEU A 295 18.19 -4.36 -2.32
N LEU A 296 19.29 -3.81 -1.80
CA LEU A 296 19.31 -2.44 -1.26
C LEU A 296 18.95 -1.39 -2.32
N SER A 297 19.59 -1.43 -3.49
CA SER A 297 19.31 -0.49 -4.58
C SER A 297 17.89 -0.65 -5.14
N LYS A 298 17.35 -1.88 -5.14
CA LYS A 298 15.96 -2.18 -5.50
C LYS A 298 14.97 -1.60 -4.48
N LEU A 299 15.26 -1.70 -3.19
CA LEU A 299 14.45 -1.08 -2.13
C LEU A 299 14.46 0.44 -2.22
N ALA A 300 15.62 1.06 -2.48
CA ALA A 300 15.73 2.50 -2.68
C ALA A 300 14.92 2.95 -3.91
N ARG A 301 14.99 2.19 -5.01
CA ARG A 301 14.17 2.45 -6.20
C ARG A 301 12.68 2.31 -5.92
N ALA A 302 12.27 1.30 -5.14
CA ALA A 302 10.89 1.17 -4.69
C ALA A 302 10.42 2.38 -3.87
N GLU A 303 11.27 2.91 -2.98
CA GLU A 303 10.94 4.11 -2.22
C GLU A 303 10.80 5.35 -3.11
N HIS A 304 11.71 5.55 -4.05
CA HIS A 304 11.64 6.64 -5.02
C HIS A 304 10.42 6.55 -5.94
N ASN A 305 10.11 5.34 -6.42
CA ASN A 305 8.93 5.09 -7.25
C ASN A 305 7.64 5.33 -6.46
N ARG A 306 7.58 4.92 -5.18
CA ARG A 306 6.48 5.22 -4.26
C ARG A 306 6.31 6.72 -4.05
N TRP A 307 7.40 7.45 -3.81
CA TRP A 307 7.38 8.91 -3.70
C TRP A 307 6.87 9.57 -4.99
N SER A 308 7.33 9.08 -6.15
CA SER A 308 6.89 9.54 -7.46
C SER A 308 5.40 9.27 -7.68
N ALA A 309 4.92 8.06 -7.36
CA ALA A 309 3.52 7.68 -7.43
C ALA A 309 2.64 8.61 -6.57
N PHE A 310 3.03 8.88 -5.33
CA PHE A 310 2.33 9.84 -4.46
C PHE A 310 2.24 11.22 -5.12
N HIS A 311 3.32 11.73 -5.68
CA HIS A 311 3.36 13.03 -6.36
C HIS A 311 2.44 13.06 -7.59
N TYR A 312 2.52 12.04 -8.45
CA TYR A 312 1.67 11.93 -9.64
C TYR A 312 0.17 11.86 -9.27
N LEU A 313 -0.20 11.06 -8.29
CA LEU A 313 -1.59 10.96 -7.82
C LEU A 313 -2.11 12.31 -7.28
N ASN A 314 -1.22 13.15 -6.76
CA ASN A 314 -1.54 14.48 -6.22
C ASN A 314 -1.31 15.62 -7.24
N GLY A 315 -1.23 15.28 -8.54
CA GLY A 315 -1.20 16.22 -9.65
C GLY A 315 0.17 16.85 -9.93
N TRP A 316 1.25 16.28 -9.39
CA TRP A 316 2.60 16.70 -9.77
C TRP A 316 3.05 16.05 -11.07
N ASP A 317 3.90 16.73 -11.84
CA ASP A 317 4.52 16.16 -13.05
C ASP A 317 6.01 16.52 -13.15
N TYR A 318 6.71 15.86 -14.06
CA TYR A 318 8.11 16.11 -14.32
C TYR A 318 8.37 17.51 -14.92
N CYS A 319 9.47 18.13 -14.49
CA CYS A 319 10.07 19.29 -15.16
C CYS A 319 11.58 19.29 -14.99
N LYS A 320 12.33 19.98 -15.85
CA LYS A 320 13.79 20.11 -15.66
C LYS A 320 14.18 20.90 -14.41
N SER A 321 13.41 21.94 -14.06
CA SER A 321 13.66 22.85 -12.94
C SER A 321 12.45 22.87 -12.03
N ARG A 322 12.64 22.53 -10.76
CA ARG A 322 11.57 22.39 -9.75
C ARG A 322 10.73 23.67 -9.65
N ASP A 323 9.40 23.50 -9.66
CA ASP A 323 8.40 24.55 -9.47
C ASP A 323 7.23 24.00 -8.63
N ASP A 324 7.29 24.23 -7.33
CA ASP A 324 6.29 23.72 -6.39
C ASP A 324 4.91 24.37 -6.59
N LYS A 325 4.85 25.62 -7.08
CA LYS A 325 3.57 26.31 -7.34
C LYS A 325 2.84 25.67 -8.51
N ALA A 326 3.57 25.28 -9.55
CA ALA A 326 3.03 24.54 -10.69
C ALA A 326 2.93 23.02 -10.44
N LYS A 327 3.27 22.54 -9.24
CA LYS A 327 3.41 21.12 -8.90
C LYS A 327 4.32 20.38 -9.89
N ARG A 328 5.55 20.85 -10.06
CA ARG A 328 6.52 20.19 -10.94
C ARG A 328 7.85 19.94 -10.24
N HIS A 329 8.41 18.74 -10.40
CA HIS A 329 9.66 18.36 -9.73
C HIS A 329 10.65 17.68 -10.69
N ASN A 330 11.93 18.04 -10.56
CA ASN A 330 13.05 17.49 -11.35
C ASN A 330 13.42 16.04 -11.08
N CYS A 331 12.87 15.42 -10.03
CA CYS A 331 13.16 14.04 -9.64
C CYS A 331 12.03 13.08 -10.00
N LEU A 332 10.94 13.56 -10.62
CA LEU A 332 9.84 12.71 -11.13
C LEU A 332 10.23 12.00 -12.43
N LEU A 333 11.27 11.17 -12.34
CA LEU A 333 11.78 10.29 -13.38
C LEU A 333 12.36 9.05 -12.72
N PRO A 334 12.46 7.91 -13.43
CA PRO A 334 13.20 6.76 -12.95
C PRO A 334 14.68 7.10 -12.70
N PHE A 335 15.32 6.44 -11.71
CA PHE A 335 16.74 6.62 -11.41
C PHE A 335 17.65 6.48 -12.64
N SER A 336 17.32 5.58 -13.58
CA SER A 336 18.09 5.40 -14.82
C SER A 336 18.17 6.65 -15.70
N ARG A 337 17.33 7.66 -15.46
CA ARG A 337 17.30 8.95 -16.17
C ARG A 337 17.91 10.10 -15.36
N PHE A 338 18.49 9.85 -14.19
CA PHE A 338 19.15 10.88 -13.40
C PHE A 338 20.50 11.26 -14.00
N THR A 339 20.63 12.54 -14.32
CA THR A 339 21.81 13.08 -15.01
C THR A 339 22.59 14.06 -14.13
N THR A 340 21.92 14.77 -13.22
CA THR A 340 22.55 15.77 -12.35
C THR A 340 23.01 15.17 -11.02
N LYS A 341 24.00 15.81 -10.38
CA LYS A 341 24.46 15.45 -9.04
C LYS A 341 23.33 15.57 -8.00
N GLU A 342 22.53 16.62 -8.09
CA GLU A 342 21.39 16.87 -7.20
C GLU A 342 20.36 15.73 -7.24
N GLN A 343 19.98 15.27 -8.44
CA GLN A 343 19.09 14.12 -8.60
C GLN A 343 19.70 12.86 -7.99
N LYS A 344 20.98 12.59 -8.26
CA LYS A 344 21.66 11.40 -7.75
C LYS A 344 21.80 11.40 -6.23
N GLU A 345 21.82 12.57 -5.59
CA GLU A 345 21.85 12.68 -4.14
C GLU A 345 20.55 12.17 -3.49
N THR A 346 19.41 12.13 -4.22
CA THR A 346 18.16 11.62 -3.65
C THR A 346 18.23 10.15 -3.29
N TYR A 347 19.02 9.37 -4.04
CA TYR A 347 19.27 7.97 -3.75
C TYR A 347 19.79 7.76 -2.32
N ARG A 348 20.63 8.68 -1.81
CA ARG A 348 21.12 8.61 -0.42
C ARG A 348 19.98 8.78 0.58
N TYR A 349 19.06 9.70 0.35
CA TYR A 349 17.88 9.88 1.21
C TYR A 349 16.97 8.63 1.19
N ASP A 350 16.78 8.00 0.04
CA ASP A 350 15.99 6.78 -0.08
C ASP A 350 16.62 5.64 0.73
N ILE A 351 17.94 5.46 0.64
CA ILE A 351 18.72 4.49 1.43
C ILE A 351 18.64 4.80 2.92
N ASP A 352 18.84 6.05 3.32
CA ASP A 352 18.78 6.46 4.72
C ASP A 352 17.38 6.18 5.31
N SER A 353 16.32 6.39 4.53
CA SER A 353 14.96 6.09 4.97
C SER A 353 14.74 4.59 5.23
N ILE A 354 15.36 3.72 4.43
CA ILE A 354 15.33 2.26 4.61
C ILE A 354 16.14 1.88 5.85
N GLN A 355 17.32 2.45 6.00
CA GLN A 355 18.21 2.21 7.15
C GLN A 355 17.56 2.59 8.49
N ASN A 356 16.65 3.58 8.49
CA ASN A 356 15.99 4.08 9.70
C ASN A 356 14.67 3.37 10.05
N ILE A 357 14.14 2.47 9.20
CA ILE A 357 12.97 1.62 9.50
C ILE A 357 13.02 0.98 10.90
N PRO A 358 14.11 0.31 11.35
CA PRO A 358 14.16 -0.29 12.68
C PRO A 358 13.97 0.71 13.82
N ILE A 359 14.39 1.96 13.64
CA ILE A 359 14.23 3.04 14.61
C ILE A 359 12.78 3.49 14.63
N TYR A 360 12.18 3.75 13.46
CA TYR A 360 10.78 4.17 13.36
C TYR A 360 9.84 3.18 14.04
N LEU A 361 10.04 1.89 13.77
CA LEU A 361 9.23 0.81 14.34
C LEU A 361 9.41 0.68 15.85
N ALA A 362 10.64 0.78 16.36
CA ALA A 362 10.90 0.70 17.80
C ALA A 362 10.18 1.82 18.57
N HIS A 363 10.26 3.06 18.06
CA HIS A 363 9.57 4.21 18.67
C HIS A 363 8.04 4.08 18.63
N ALA A 364 7.50 3.43 17.59
CA ALA A 364 6.08 3.13 17.48
C ALA A 364 5.62 1.85 18.22
N GLY A 365 6.50 1.24 19.03
CA GLY A 365 6.17 0.07 19.85
C GLY A 365 6.07 -1.24 19.06
N TYR A 366 6.80 -1.33 17.94
CA TYR A 366 6.86 -2.53 17.11
C TYR A 366 8.22 -3.23 17.22
N GLU A 367 8.16 -4.54 17.33
CA GLU A 367 9.29 -5.46 17.21
C GLU A 367 9.33 -6.03 15.79
N ILE A 368 10.52 -6.00 15.17
CA ILE A 368 10.77 -6.68 13.90
C ILE A 368 10.99 -8.17 14.18
N LYS A 369 10.36 -9.02 13.37
CA LYS A 369 10.56 -10.46 13.37
C LYS A 369 10.88 -10.95 11.97
N ARG A 370 11.57 -12.08 11.85
CA ARG A 370 11.67 -12.80 10.58
C ARG A 370 10.31 -13.41 10.26
N GLU A 371 9.96 -13.45 8.99
CA GLU A 371 8.87 -14.33 8.56
C GLU A 371 9.37 -15.76 8.70
N GLU A 372 8.72 -16.53 9.58
CA GLU A 372 8.90 -17.97 9.60
C GLU A 372 8.33 -18.48 8.28
N GLY A 373 9.14 -19.18 7.49
CA GLY A 373 8.73 -19.71 6.20
C GLY A 373 7.44 -20.50 6.35
N SER A 374 6.41 -20.06 5.64
CA SER A 374 5.12 -20.75 5.51
C SER A 374 5.26 -22.12 4.87
#